data_AF-A0A061N7W4-F1
#
_entry.id   AF-A0A061N7W4-F1
#
_cell.length_a   1.000
_cell.length_b   1.000
_cell.length_c   1.000
_cell.angle_alpha   90.00
_cell.angle_beta   90.00
_cell.angle_gamma   90.00
#
_symmetry.space_group_name_H-M   'P 1'
#
loop_
_entity.id
_entity.type
_entity.pdbx_description
1 polymer ?
#
loop_
_entity_poly.entity_id
_entity_poly.type
_entity_poly.pdbx_seq_one_letter_code
_entity_poly.pdbx_strand_id
1 'polypeptide(L)'
;MSAAHKIVKEGGTIIVASECSDGLPGHGNYADILKMASTPAELLQMIEDPEFKMFDQWQVQKQAVIQVWADVHVYSKLSDEQVNTAMLTPSHSITDTLDKLNKATDRELSVAVLPLGPLTIPYVEED
;
A
#
# COMPACT_ATOMS: atom_id res chain seq x y z
N MET A 1 -5.88 2.50 -1.78
CA MET A 1 -4.90 1.61 -2.43
C MET A 1 -5.52 0.79 -3.56
N SER A 2 -6.56 -0.01 -3.31
CA SER A 2 -7.11 -0.95 -4.31
C SER A 2 -7.57 -0.30 -5.62
N ALA A 3 -8.11 0.91 -5.60
CA ALA A 3 -8.45 1.64 -6.83
C ALA A 3 -7.20 1.97 -7.66
N ALA A 4 -6.15 2.52 -7.04
CA ALA A 4 -4.88 2.81 -7.72
C ALA A 4 -4.20 1.54 -8.26
N HIS A 5 -4.28 0.43 -7.52
CA HIS A 5 -3.77 -0.88 -7.97
C HIS A 5 -4.36 -1.32 -9.32
N LYS A 6 -5.58 -0.90 -9.68
CA LYS A 6 -6.21 -1.23 -10.97
C LYS A 6 -5.55 -0.57 -12.18
N ILE A 7 -4.82 0.52 -11.99
CA ILE A 7 -4.26 1.33 -13.09
C ILE A 7 -2.76 1.57 -12.99
N VAL A 8 -2.13 1.19 -11.88
CA VAL A 8 -0.68 1.23 -11.73
C VAL A 8 -0.05 0.03 -12.45
N LYS A 9 1.04 0.27 -13.17
CA LYS A 9 1.85 -0.79 -13.79
C LYS A 9 2.45 -1.70 -12.71
N GLU A 10 2.69 -2.97 -13.04
CA GLU A 10 3.47 -3.87 -12.19
C GLU A 10 4.87 -3.28 -11.93
N GLY A 11 5.31 -3.32 -10.68
CA GLY A 11 6.53 -2.65 -10.21
C GLY A 11 6.41 -1.11 -10.18
N GLY A 12 5.22 -0.55 -10.37
CA GLY A 12 4.99 0.88 -10.24
C GLY A 12 4.89 1.34 -8.79
N THR A 13 4.58 2.62 -8.60
CA THR A 13 4.47 3.23 -7.26
C THR A 13 3.09 3.83 -7.05
N ILE A 14 2.53 3.59 -5.87
CA ILE A 14 1.29 4.22 -5.39
C ILE A 14 1.65 5.18 -4.25
N ILE A 15 1.23 6.44 -4.36
CA ILE A 15 1.29 7.39 -3.23
C ILE A 15 -0.13 7.59 -2.71
N VAL A 16 -0.35 7.28 -1.43
CA VAL A 16 -1.64 7.45 -0.75
C VAL A 16 -1.55 8.65 0.18
N ALA A 17 -2.49 9.59 0.03
CA ALA A 17 -2.73 10.63 1.04
C ALA A 17 -3.90 10.20 1.93
N SER A 18 -3.63 9.91 3.19
CA SER A 18 -4.66 9.57 4.18
C SER A 18 -4.17 9.99 5.56
N GLU A 19 -4.96 10.74 6.31
CA GLU A 19 -4.51 11.25 7.62
C GLU A 19 -4.18 10.13 8.61
N CYS A 20 -4.96 9.05 8.60
CA CYS A 20 -4.84 7.92 9.54
C CYS A 20 -4.78 8.39 11.00
N SER A 21 -5.68 9.30 11.39
CA SER A 21 -5.70 9.97 12.70
C SER A 21 -5.69 9.02 13.89
N ASP A 22 -6.30 7.86 13.74
CA ASP A 22 -6.49 6.87 14.81
C ASP A 22 -5.29 5.91 14.94
N GLY A 23 -4.26 6.09 14.10
CA GLY A 23 -3.08 5.24 14.11
C GLY A 23 -3.30 3.89 13.42
N LEU A 24 -2.31 3.01 13.59
CA LEU A 24 -2.50 1.59 13.31
C LEU A 24 -3.47 1.01 14.37
N PRO A 25 -4.52 0.25 13.99
CA PRO A 25 -5.54 -0.19 14.94
C PRO A 25 -4.95 -0.96 16.11
N GLY A 26 -5.20 -0.48 17.33
CA GLY A 26 -4.83 -1.19 18.57
C GLY A 26 -5.82 -2.30 18.97
N HIS A 27 -6.85 -2.52 18.15
CA HIS A 27 -7.88 -3.54 18.34
C HIS A 27 -7.99 -4.42 17.10
N GLY A 28 -8.60 -5.59 17.23
CA GLY A 28 -8.64 -6.59 16.15
C GLY A 28 -7.25 -7.21 15.94
N ASN A 29 -7.10 -7.98 14.86
CA ASN A 29 -5.85 -8.70 14.60
C ASN A 29 -5.02 -8.06 13.48
N TYR A 30 -5.54 -7.04 12.79
CA TYR A 30 -4.88 -6.44 11.62
C TYR A 30 -3.40 -6.08 11.87
N ALA A 31 -3.15 -5.31 12.93
CA ALA A 31 -1.81 -4.86 13.28
C ALA A 31 -0.88 -6.02 13.70
N ASP A 32 -1.44 -7.07 14.31
CA ASP A 32 -0.67 -8.22 14.77
C ASP A 32 -0.33 -9.15 13.63
N ILE A 33 -1.25 -9.38 12.69
CA ILE A 33 -1.00 -10.16 11.47
C ILE A 33 0.13 -9.49 10.65
N LEU A 34 0.13 -8.16 10.51
CA LEU A 34 1.21 -7.43 9.81
C LEU A 34 2.60 -7.70 10.40
N LYS A 35 2.71 -7.98 11.71
CA LYS A 35 3.98 -8.28 12.39
C LYS A 35 4.41 -9.75 12.26
N MET A 36 3.56 -10.62 11.69
CA MET A 36 3.85 -12.06 11.60
C MET A 36 4.82 -12.42 10.47
N ALA A 37 5.10 -11.49 9.56
CA ALA A 37 6.10 -11.67 8.51
C ALA A 37 6.92 -10.40 8.32
N SER A 38 7.99 -10.48 7.51
CA SER A 38 8.87 -9.33 7.24
C SER A 38 8.60 -8.70 5.88
N THR A 39 7.89 -9.40 4.99
CA THR A 39 7.58 -8.91 3.64
C THR A 39 6.12 -9.16 3.23
N PRO A 40 5.58 -8.37 2.29
CA PRO A 40 4.24 -8.60 1.75
C PRO A 40 4.07 -9.98 1.12
N ALA A 41 5.11 -10.50 0.46
CA ALA A 41 5.09 -11.82 -0.16
C ALA A 41 4.99 -12.94 0.88
N GLU A 42 5.75 -12.85 1.98
CA GLU A 42 5.65 -13.80 3.10
C GLU A 42 4.27 -13.71 3.79
N LEU A 43 3.71 -12.51 3.94
CA LEU A 43 2.34 -12.33 4.45
C LEU A 43 1.30 -13.04 3.57
N LEU A 44 1.39 -12.90 2.25
CA LEU A 44 0.49 -13.59 1.33
C LEU A 44 0.65 -15.09 1.45
N GLN A 45 1.87 -15.61 1.43
CA GLN A 45 2.14 -17.04 1.56
C GLN A 45 1.55 -17.60 2.86
N MET A 46 1.69 -16.88 3.98
CA MET A 46 1.11 -17.27 5.26
C MET A 46 -0.43 -17.28 5.22
N ILE A 47 -1.05 -16.26 4.62
CA ILE A 47 -2.52 -16.14 4.55
C ILE A 47 -3.14 -17.13 3.55
N GLU A 48 -2.39 -17.55 2.53
CA GLU A 48 -2.81 -18.55 1.55
C GLU A 48 -2.82 -19.97 2.11
N ASP A 49 -2.14 -20.23 3.23
CA ASP A 49 -2.25 -21.48 3.96
C ASP A 49 -3.70 -21.65 4.48
N PRO A 50 -4.44 -22.69 4.04
CA PRO A 50 -5.81 -22.94 4.49
C PRO A 50 -5.95 -23.14 6.00
N GLU A 51 -4.87 -23.46 6.71
CA GLU A 51 -4.85 -23.62 8.16
C GLU A 51 -4.74 -22.27 8.89
N PHE A 52 -4.27 -21.21 8.23
CA PHE A 52 -4.21 -19.87 8.82
C PHE A 52 -5.60 -19.24 8.84
N LYS A 53 -6.15 -19.08 10.06
CA LYS A 53 -7.50 -18.54 10.29
C LYS A 53 -7.48 -17.51 11.40
N MET A 54 -7.57 -16.24 11.01
CA MET A 54 -7.68 -15.11 11.93
C MET A 54 -8.68 -14.09 11.40
N PHE A 55 -9.43 -13.46 12.31
CA PHE A 55 -10.20 -12.27 11.93
C PHE A 55 -9.26 -11.21 11.36
N ASP A 56 -9.76 -10.37 10.46
CA ASP A 56 -9.02 -9.32 9.75
C ASP A 56 -7.97 -9.79 8.73
N GLN A 57 -7.73 -11.10 8.57
CA GLN A 57 -6.76 -11.62 7.58
C GLN A 57 -7.05 -11.13 6.16
N TRP A 58 -8.32 -10.97 5.78
CA TRP A 58 -8.71 -10.52 4.45
C TRP A 58 -8.21 -9.11 4.14
N GLN A 59 -8.15 -8.23 5.15
CA GLN A 59 -7.69 -6.85 4.95
C GLN A 59 -6.18 -6.83 4.74
N VAL A 60 -5.44 -7.61 5.52
CA VAL A 60 -3.99 -7.77 5.34
C VAL A 60 -3.69 -8.41 3.98
N GLN A 61 -4.46 -9.43 3.58
CA GLN A 61 -4.33 -10.05 2.26
C GLN A 61 -4.49 -9.03 1.13
N LYS A 62 -5.53 -8.18 1.19
CA LYS A 62 -5.77 -7.15 0.17
C LYS A 62 -4.64 -6.13 0.10
N GLN A 63 -4.10 -5.72 1.26
CA GLN A 63 -2.94 -4.83 1.29
C GLN A 63 -1.69 -5.52 0.71
N ALA A 64 -1.39 -6.75 1.14
CA ALA A 64 -0.19 -7.46 0.72
C ALA A 64 -0.19 -7.77 -0.79
N VAL A 65 -1.34 -8.11 -1.39
CA VAL A 65 -1.47 -8.25 -2.86
C VAL A 65 -1.02 -6.97 -3.58
N ILE A 66 -1.41 -5.81 -3.06
CA ILE A 66 -1.06 -4.52 -3.67
C ILE A 66 0.44 -4.23 -3.50
N GLN A 67 1.00 -4.52 -2.32
CA GLN A 67 2.41 -4.27 -2.01
C GLN A 67 3.36 -5.24 -2.74
N VAL A 68 2.90 -6.43 -3.11
CA VAL A 68 3.66 -7.32 -4.01
C VAL A 68 3.67 -6.77 -5.44
N TRP A 69 2.60 -6.12 -5.86
CA TRP A 69 2.48 -5.55 -7.21
C TRP A 69 3.21 -4.21 -7.37
N ALA A 70 3.18 -3.35 -6.35
CA ALA A 70 3.67 -1.97 -6.42
C ALA A 70 4.22 -1.49 -5.07
N ASP A 71 5.22 -0.60 -5.13
CA ASP A 71 5.67 0.13 -3.95
C ASP A 71 4.58 1.09 -3.48
N VAL A 72 4.37 1.17 -2.16
CA VAL A 72 3.32 2.03 -1.60
C VAL A 72 3.92 3.02 -0.61
N HIS A 73 3.82 4.30 -0.96
CA HIS A 73 4.13 5.42 -0.08
C HIS A 73 2.86 5.95 0.58
N VAL A 74 2.94 6.29 1.86
CA VAL A 74 1.82 6.85 2.62
C VAL A 74 2.19 8.22 3.18
N TYR A 75 1.46 9.23 2.75
CA TYR A 75 1.41 10.55 3.36
C TYR A 75 0.29 10.59 4.40
N SER A 76 0.67 10.60 5.68
CA SER A 76 -0.24 10.49 6.83
C SER A 76 0.33 11.13 8.09
N LYS A 77 -0.42 11.07 9.19
CA LYS A 77 0.05 11.40 10.55
C LYS A 77 0.58 10.19 11.33
N LEU A 78 0.62 9.00 10.72
CA LEU A 78 1.24 7.82 11.34
C LEU A 78 2.72 8.09 11.61
N SER A 79 3.26 7.48 12.66
CA SER A 79 4.71 7.46 12.84
C SER A 79 5.37 6.62 11.74
N ASP A 80 6.61 6.93 11.41
CA ASP A 80 7.39 6.13 10.44
C ASP A 80 7.44 4.66 10.89
N GLU A 81 7.51 4.38 12.19
CA GLU A 81 7.44 3.03 12.75
C GLU A 81 6.12 2.32 12.44
N GLN A 82 4.98 3.00 12.58
CA GLN A 82 3.66 2.43 12.25
C GLN A 82 3.54 2.13 10.76
N VAL A 83 4.03 3.03 9.90
CA VAL A 83 4.03 2.86 8.45
C VAL A 83 4.93 1.69 8.05
N ASN A 84 6.15 1.62 8.60
CA ASN A 84 7.09 0.53 8.35
C ASN A 84 6.59 -0.81 8.89
N THR A 85 5.91 -0.83 10.05
CA THR A 85 5.25 -2.05 10.59
C THR A 85 4.19 -2.58 9.63
N ALA A 86 3.52 -1.70 8.89
CA ALA A 86 2.60 -2.07 7.83
C ALA A 86 3.30 -2.41 6.49
N MET A 87 4.63 -2.47 6.45
CA MET A 87 5.44 -2.71 5.25
C MET A 87 5.23 -1.66 4.15
N LEU A 88 4.89 -0.43 4.55
CA LEU A 88 4.68 0.71 3.67
C LEU A 88 5.87 1.68 3.81
N THR A 89 5.99 2.62 2.88
CA THR A 89 7.04 3.65 2.92
C THR A 89 6.48 4.99 3.40
N PRO A 90 7.03 5.62 4.46
CA PRO A 90 6.61 6.95 4.88
C PRO A 90 6.86 8.01 3.80
N SER A 91 5.89 8.90 3.59
CA SER A 91 6.03 10.09 2.76
C SER A 91 5.65 11.32 3.57
N HIS A 92 6.60 12.23 3.79
CA HIS A 92 6.39 13.49 4.52
C HIS A 92 6.06 14.68 3.60
N SER A 93 6.22 14.51 2.29
CA SER A 93 5.86 15.46 1.25
C SER A 93 5.59 14.67 -0.04
N ILE A 94 4.41 14.82 -0.62
CA ILE A 94 4.05 14.16 -1.87
C ILE A 94 4.97 14.66 -2.99
N THR A 95 5.23 15.96 -3.05
CA THR A 95 6.11 16.58 -4.05
C THR A 95 7.53 16.02 -3.96
N ASP A 96 8.11 15.98 -2.76
CA ASP A 96 9.48 15.49 -2.57
C ASP A 96 9.59 13.99 -2.90
N THR A 97 8.53 13.23 -2.61
CA THR A 97 8.45 11.81 -2.95
C THR A 97 8.39 11.62 -4.46
N LEU A 98 7.56 12.40 -5.18
CA LEU A 98 7.53 12.39 -6.64
C LEU A 98 8.88 12.79 -7.25
N ASP A 99 9.53 13.83 -6.74
CA ASP A 99 10.84 14.27 -7.22
C ASP A 99 11.92 13.20 -7.02
N LYS A 100 11.91 12.50 -5.89
CA LYS A 100 12.82 11.38 -5.62
C LYS A 100 12.58 10.23 -6.59
N LEU A 101 11.31 9.84 -6.79
CA LEU A 101 10.95 8.78 -7.73
C LEU A 101 11.37 9.15 -9.15
N ASN A 102 11.13 10.38 -9.59
CA ASN A 102 11.50 10.86 -10.92
C ASN A 102 13.01 10.83 -11.15
N LYS A 103 13.81 11.14 -10.12
CA LYS A 103 15.28 11.07 -10.20
C LYS A 103 15.83 9.64 -10.16
N ALA A 104 15.08 8.69 -9.62
CA ALA A 104 15.50 7.30 -9.48
C ALA A 104 15.23 6.46 -10.74
N THR A 105 14.48 6.98 -11.71
CA THR A 105 14.16 6.31 -12.97
C THR A 105 14.80 7.02 -14.16
N ASP A 106 15.29 6.25 -15.13
CA ASP A 106 15.76 6.77 -16.43
C ASP A 106 14.61 7.05 -17.42
N ARG A 107 13.37 6.72 -17.03
CA ARG A 107 12.16 6.87 -17.84
C ARG A 107 11.30 8.03 -17.35
N GLU A 108 10.65 8.71 -18.28
CA GLU A 108 9.63 9.71 -17.98
C GLU A 108 8.47 9.08 -17.19
N LEU A 109 8.15 9.66 -16.03
CA LEU A 109 7.06 9.18 -15.19
C LEU A 109 5.70 9.63 -15.73
N SER A 110 4.83 8.66 -16.00
CA SER A 110 3.40 8.91 -16.19
C SER A 110 2.68 8.88 -14.85
N VAL A 111 2.02 9.97 -14.46
CA VAL A 111 1.30 10.09 -13.18
C VAL A 111 -0.21 10.14 -13.42
N ALA A 112 -0.94 9.24 -12.74
CA ALA A 112 -2.40 9.31 -12.64
C ALA A 112 -2.81 9.81 -11.26
N VAL A 113 -3.72 10.79 -11.21
CA VAL A 113 -4.22 11.36 -9.95
C VAL A 113 -5.65 10.87 -9.70
N LEU A 114 -5.88 10.28 -8.52
CA LEU A 114 -7.17 9.75 -8.09
C LEU A 114 -7.64 10.47 -6.80
N PRO A 115 -8.34 11.62 -6.90
CA PRO A 115 -8.69 12.43 -5.74
C PRO A 115 -9.60 11.71 -4.72
N LEU A 116 -10.51 10.87 -5.21
CA LEU A 116 -11.51 10.16 -4.38
C LEU A 116 -11.36 8.65 -4.54
N GLY A 117 -10.17 8.12 -4.24
CA GLY A 117 -9.82 6.71 -4.43
C GLY A 117 -10.88 5.71 -3.94
N PRO A 118 -11.43 5.82 -2.71
CA PRO A 118 -12.48 4.92 -2.23
C PRO A 118 -13.82 5.01 -2.99
N LEU A 119 -14.06 6.10 -3.72
CA LEU A 119 -15.31 6.37 -4.46
C LEU A 119 -15.14 6.24 -5.98
N THR A 120 -13.99 5.74 -6.44
CA THR A 120 -13.65 5.66 -7.87
C THR A 120 -13.38 4.20 -8.27
N ILE A 121 -13.88 3.79 -9.43
CA ILE A 121 -13.55 2.51 -10.07
C ILE A 121 -12.76 2.82 -11.35
N PRO A 122 -11.43 2.98 -11.28
CA PRO A 122 -10.63 3.29 -12.45
C PRO A 122 -10.32 2.01 -13.23
N TYR A 123 -10.12 2.14 -14.53
CA TYR A 123 -9.75 1.07 -15.45
C TYR A 123 -8.76 1.60 -16.49
N VAL A 124 -7.97 0.70 -17.06
CA VAL A 124 -7.13 0.98 -18.23
C VAL A 124 -7.93 0.52 -19.45
N GLU A 125 -7.95 1.31 -20.52
CA GLU A 125 -8.55 0.88 -21.78
C GLU A 125 -7.73 -0.30 -22.33
N GLU A 126 -8.41 -1.37 -22.73
CA GLU A 126 -7.80 -2.47 -23.47
C GLU A 126 -7.75 -2.05 -24.96
N ASP A 127 -6.58 -2.14 -25.57
CA ASP A 127 -6.39 -1.93 -27.02
C ASP A 127 -7.02 -3.05 -27.87
#